data_AF-A0A932UZA1-F1
#
_entry.id   AF-A0A932UZA1-F1
#
_cell.length_a   1.000
_cell.length_b   1.000
_cell.length_c   1.000
_cell.angle_alpha   90.00
_cell.angle_beta   90.00
_cell.angle_gamma   90.00
#
_symmetry.space_group_name_H-M   'P 1'
#
loop_
_entity.id
_entity.type
_entity.pdbx_description
1 polymer ?
#
loop_
_entity_poly.entity_id
_entity_poly.type
_entity_poly.pdbx_seq_one_letter_code
_entity_poly.pdbx_strand_id
1 'polypeptide(L)'
;MEVSLRTEPKDAGIASLINSDLLPPYTLVHLDQKKLVGEKIQACLTRAKARDFYDLYFILRSRMAFKETFPKEKTLKTKLLAMINRQKLDIRSELKQFLPVNQHMLLKNFKSTLLAEIERNLP
;
A
#
# COMPACT_ATOMS: atom_id res chain seq x y z
N MET A 1 18.55 13.23 5.64
CA MET A 1 17.20 13.45 5.09
C MET A 1 17.26 13.19 3.60
N GLU A 2 16.60 12.14 3.10
CA GLU A 2 16.48 11.92 1.65
C GLU A 2 15.25 12.67 1.15
N VAL A 3 15.45 13.71 0.33
CA VAL A 3 14.37 14.45 -0.33
C VAL A 3 14.29 13.99 -1.78
N SER A 4 13.13 13.49 -2.20
CA SER A 4 12.86 13.14 -3.60
C SER A 4 12.44 14.41 -4.35
N LEU A 5 13.31 14.92 -5.22
CA LEU A 5 12.99 15.98 -6.17
C LEU A 5 12.44 15.32 -7.45
N ARG A 6 11.11 15.31 -7.62
CA ARG A 6 10.48 14.83 -8.86
C ARG A 6 10.14 16.02 -9.76
N THR A 7 10.52 15.92 -11.03
CA THR A 7 10.35 16.95 -12.08
C THR A 7 8.95 16.97 -12.71
N GLU A 8 8.02 16.13 -12.24
CA GLU A 8 6.68 16.03 -12.81
C GLU A 8 5.79 17.25 -12.48
N PRO A 9 4.77 17.54 -13.32
CA PRO A 9 3.88 18.67 -13.08
C PRO A 9 3.29 18.57 -11.68
N LYS A 10 3.14 19.72 -11.01
CA LYS A 10 2.42 19.81 -9.73
C LYS A 10 0.99 19.32 -9.95
N ASP A 11 0.76 18.01 -9.78
CA ASP A 11 -0.59 17.50 -9.63
C ASP A 11 -1.17 18.19 -8.41
N ALA A 12 -2.22 18.98 -8.64
CA ALA A 12 -2.92 19.68 -7.59
C ALA A 12 -3.48 18.63 -6.64
N GLY A 13 -2.91 18.56 -5.43
CA GLY A 13 -3.42 17.67 -4.39
C GLY A 13 -4.89 17.96 -4.11
N ILE A 14 -5.63 16.94 -3.68
CA ILE A 14 -7.03 17.06 -3.30
C ILE A 14 -7.08 17.66 -1.90
N ALA A 15 -7.81 18.76 -1.77
CA ALA A 15 -8.11 19.37 -0.47
C ALA A 15 -9.31 18.67 0.18
N SER A 16 -9.12 18.19 1.40
CA SER A 16 -10.14 17.54 2.22
C SER A 16 -10.22 18.21 3.59
N LEU A 17 -11.42 18.57 4.03
CA LEU A 17 -11.63 19.11 5.37
C LEU A 17 -11.67 17.95 6.38
N ILE A 18 -10.74 17.96 7.34
CA ILE A 18 -10.69 16.97 8.41
C ILE A 18 -11.38 17.55 9.65
N ASN A 19 -12.45 16.89 10.05
CA ASN A 19 -13.17 17.17 11.29
C ASN A 19 -12.80 16.09 12.32
N SER A 20 -12.34 16.51 13.50
CA SER A 20 -11.95 15.62 14.60
C SER A 20 -12.49 16.16 15.92
N ASP A 21 -12.85 15.28 16.85
CA ASP A 21 -13.27 15.66 18.21
C ASP A 21 -12.10 16.14 19.08
N LEU A 22 -10.87 15.90 18.63
CA LEU A 22 -9.64 16.19 19.39
C LEU A 22 -8.98 17.51 18.98
N LEU A 23 -9.26 17.99 17.76
CA LEU A 23 -8.58 19.14 17.16
C LEU A 23 -9.58 19.99 16.36
N PRO A 24 -9.39 21.32 16.29
CA PRO A 24 -10.19 22.17 15.41
C PRO A 24 -10.13 21.71 13.95
N PRO A 25 -11.19 21.92 13.15
CA PRO A 25 -11.20 21.56 11.73
C PRO A 25 -10.04 22.16 10.95
N TYR A 26 -9.40 21.35 10.11
CA TYR A 26 -8.29 21.78 9.27
C TYR A 26 -8.36 21.18 7.88
N THR A 27 -7.84 21.89 6.88
CA THR A 27 -7.78 21.43 5.49
C THR A 27 -6.50 20.64 5.27
N LEU A 28 -6.63 19.38 4.85
CA LEU A 28 -5.53 18.52 4.43
C LEU A 28 -5.47 18.47 2.91
N VAL A 29 -4.33 18.84 2.32
CA VAL A 29 -4.07 18.62 0.89
C VAL A 29 -3.30 17.31 0.74
N HIS A 30 -3.88 16.33 0.07
CA HIS A 30 -3.30 15.00 -0.11
C HIS A 30 -3.35 14.52 -1.57
N LEU A 31 -2.58 13.48 -1.87
CA LEU A 31 -2.58 12.86 -3.20
C LEU A 31 -3.94 12.22 -3.50
N ASP A 32 -4.35 12.24 -4.76
CA ASP A 32 -5.51 11.47 -5.21
C ASP A 32 -5.37 9.99 -4.86
N GLN A 33 -6.47 9.38 -4.42
CA GLN A 33 -6.46 8.02 -3.90
C GLN A 33 -6.10 6.98 -4.98
N LYS A 34 -6.54 7.16 -6.23
CA LYS A 34 -6.21 6.24 -7.33
C LYS A 34 -4.73 6.34 -7.67
N LYS A 35 -4.20 7.56 -7.72
CA LYS A 35 -2.75 7.77 -7.93
C LYS A 35 -1.92 7.19 -6.79
N LEU A 36 -2.34 7.39 -5.53
CA LEU A 36 -1.69 6.79 -4.37
C LEU A 36 -1.63 5.27 -4.47
N VAL A 37 -2.75 4.62 -4.79
CA VAL A 37 -2.80 3.17 -4.96
C VAL A 37 -1.90 2.71 -6.11
N GLY A 38 -1.92 3.43 -7.24
CA GLY A 38 -1.06 3.13 -8.39
C GLY A 38 0.43 3.18 -8.05
N GLU A 39 0.89 4.25 -7.40
CA GLU A 39 2.29 4.40 -6.99
C GLU A 39 2.72 3.32 -5.99
N LYS A 40 1.84 2.93 -5.06
CA LYS A 40 2.11 1.86 -4.08
C LYS A 40 2.28 0.50 -4.76
N ILE A 41 1.45 0.18 -5.74
CA ILE A 41 1.61 -1.07 -6.52
C ILE A 41 2.91 -1.04 -7.33
N GLN A 42 3.23 0.07 -7.99
CA GLN A 42 4.49 0.20 -8.72
C GLN A 42 5.71 0.05 -7.80
N ALA A 43 5.67 0.62 -6.60
CA ALA A 43 6.72 0.43 -5.60
C ALA A 43 6.86 -1.04 -5.16
N CYS A 44 5.73 -1.75 -5.02
CA CYS A 44 5.73 -3.18 -4.71
C CYS A 44 6.35 -4.03 -5.83
N LEU A 45 6.14 -3.66 -7.10
CA LEU A 45 6.67 -4.38 -8.26
C LEU A 45 8.14 -4.07 -8.55
N THR A 46 8.59 -2.84 -8.28
CA THR A 46 9.94 -2.38 -8.64
C THR A 46 10.92 -2.56 -7.48
N ARG A 47 10.57 -2.07 -6.29
CA ARG A 47 11.47 -1.96 -5.15
C ARG A 47 11.29 -3.10 -4.15
N ALA A 48 10.05 -3.56 -3.97
CA ALA A 48 9.71 -4.74 -3.18
C ALA A 48 10.29 -4.74 -1.75
N LYS A 49 10.20 -3.64 -0.99
CA LYS A 49 10.57 -3.63 0.44
C LYS A 49 9.44 -4.18 1.30
N ALA A 50 9.75 -4.68 2.50
CA ALA A 50 8.76 -5.25 3.41
C ALA A 50 7.53 -4.33 3.63
N ARG A 51 7.78 -3.02 3.78
CA ARG A 51 6.73 -1.99 3.92
C ARG A 51 5.79 -1.88 2.72
N ASP A 52 6.29 -2.06 1.49
CA ASP A 52 5.47 -1.95 0.28
C ASP A 52 4.43 -3.10 0.23
N PHE A 53 4.80 -4.30 0.72
CA PHE A 53 3.86 -5.41 0.87
C PHE A 53 2.83 -5.17 1.96
N TYR A 54 3.21 -4.52 3.05
CA TYR A 54 2.26 -4.14 4.10
C TYR A 54 1.25 -3.10 3.61
N ASP A 55 1.73 -2.10 2.87
CA ASP A 55 0.86 -1.11 2.24
C ASP A 55 -0.12 -1.79 1.26
N LEU A 56 0.37 -2.74 0.44
CA LEU A 56 -0.49 -3.53 -0.44
C LEU A 56 -1.54 -4.33 0.34
N TYR A 57 -1.14 -5.03 1.39
CA TYR A 57 -2.06 -5.74 2.29
C TYR A 57 -3.15 -4.81 2.83
N PHE A 58 -2.75 -3.64 3.32
CA PHE A 58 -3.68 -2.67 3.87
C PHE A 58 -4.64 -2.13 2.83
N ILE A 59 -4.16 -1.78 1.63
CA ILE A 59 -4.99 -1.30 0.51
C ILE A 59 -6.03 -2.36 0.10
N LEU A 60 -5.62 -3.62 -0.01
CA LEU A 60 -6.52 -4.72 -0.36
C LEU A 60 -7.58 -4.94 0.73
N ARG A 61 -7.19 -4.90 2.00
CA ARG A 61 -8.09 -5.13 3.13
C ARG A 61 -9.05 -3.97 3.41
N SER A 62 -8.59 -2.73 3.22
CA SER A 62 -9.35 -1.51 3.53
C SER A 62 -10.37 -1.12 2.45
N ARG A 63 -10.48 -1.90 1.35
CA ARG A 63 -11.34 -1.58 0.19
C ARG A 63 -11.10 -0.16 -0.34
N MET A 64 -9.87 0.34 -0.28
CA MET A 64 -9.50 1.56 -1.00
C MET A 64 -9.78 1.38 -2.50
N ALA A 65 -9.69 2.48 -3.28
CA ALA A 65 -9.99 2.57 -4.72
C ALA A 65 -9.20 1.62 -5.66
N PHE A 66 -8.62 0.53 -5.14
CA PHE A 66 -7.94 -0.54 -5.86
C PHE A 66 -8.76 -1.08 -7.03
N LYS A 67 -10.04 -1.42 -6.81
CA LYS A 67 -10.91 -1.96 -7.88
C LYS A 67 -11.16 -0.96 -9.00
N GLU A 68 -11.19 0.33 -8.67
CA GLU A 68 -11.37 1.42 -9.63
C GLU A 68 -10.07 1.74 -10.37
N THR A 69 -8.93 1.55 -9.71
CA THR A 69 -7.60 1.84 -10.27
C THR A 69 -7.14 0.72 -11.20
N PHE A 70 -7.44 -0.53 -10.88
CA PHE A 70 -7.00 -1.71 -11.64
C PHE A 70 -8.17 -2.64 -12.00
N PRO A 71 -9.11 -2.18 -12.84
CA PRO A 71 -10.21 -3.02 -13.27
C PRO A 71 -9.70 -4.17 -14.15
N LYS A 72 -9.81 -5.40 -13.65
CA LYS A 72 -9.64 -6.64 -14.44
C LYS A 72 -8.26 -6.87 -15.06
N GLU A 73 -7.19 -6.35 -14.47
CA GLU A 73 -5.83 -6.57 -14.96
C GLU A 73 -5.26 -7.92 -14.47
N LYS A 74 -5.55 -9.01 -15.20
CA LYS A 74 -5.03 -10.36 -14.88
C LYS A 74 -3.51 -10.44 -14.83
N THR A 75 -2.83 -9.66 -15.67
CA THR A 75 -1.36 -9.56 -15.73
C THR A 75 -0.76 -9.03 -14.43
N LEU A 76 -1.46 -8.12 -13.74
CA LEU A 76 -1.00 -7.53 -12.49
C LEU A 76 -0.99 -8.57 -11.37
N LYS A 77 -2.06 -9.39 -11.27
CA LYS A 77 -2.16 -10.48 -10.29
C LYS A 77 -0.96 -11.43 -10.41
N THR A 78 -0.67 -11.90 -11.62
CA THR A 78 0.47 -12.81 -11.86
C THR A 78 1.81 -12.19 -11.48
N LYS A 79 2.02 -10.90 -11.81
CA LYS A 79 3.25 -10.18 -11.44
C LYS A 79 3.40 -10.05 -9.92
N LEU A 80 2.34 -9.68 -9.21
CA LEU A 80 2.36 -9.55 -7.74
C LEU A 80 2.62 -10.89 -7.05
N LEU A 81 1.95 -11.96 -7.49
CA LEU A 81 2.17 -13.32 -6.97
C LEU A 81 3.61 -13.77 -7.19
N ALA A 82 4.16 -13.54 -8.40
CA ALA A 82 5.55 -13.87 -8.70
C ALA A 82 6.53 -13.10 -7.82
N MET A 83 6.28 -11.81 -7.58
CA MET A 83 7.13 -10.98 -6.71
C MET A 83 7.11 -11.47 -5.25
N ILE A 84 5.93 -11.73 -4.69
CA ILE A 84 5.80 -12.23 -3.30
C ILE A 84 6.47 -13.59 -3.14
N ASN A 85 6.39 -14.45 -4.15
CA ASN A 85 7.02 -15.76 -4.11
C ASN A 85 8.55 -15.68 -4.21
N ARG A 86 9.09 -14.75 -5.02
CA ARG A 86 10.53 -14.49 -5.14
C ARG A 86 11.14 -13.79 -3.93
N GLN A 87 10.32 -13.15 -3.11
CA GLN A 87 10.74 -12.45 -1.90
C GLN A 87 11.44 -13.38 -0.90
N LYS A 88 12.74 -13.13 -0.64
CA LYS A 88 13.54 -13.81 0.40
C LYS A 88 13.81 -12.94 1.64
N LEU A 89 13.34 -11.69 1.65
CA LEU A 89 13.54 -10.78 2.79
C LEU A 89 12.80 -11.26 4.04
N ASP A 90 13.41 -11.00 5.20
CA ASP A 90 12.78 -11.19 6.50
C ASP A 90 11.76 -10.08 6.78
N ILE A 91 10.59 -10.21 6.14
CA ILE A 91 9.47 -9.27 6.24
C ILE A 91 9.06 -9.06 7.71
N ARG A 92 9.20 -10.10 8.55
CA ARG A 92 8.74 -10.05 9.93
C ARG A 92 9.62 -9.15 10.78
N SER A 93 10.95 -9.30 10.73
CA SER A 93 11.84 -8.49 11.56
C SER A 93 11.79 -7.02 11.15
N GLU A 94 11.73 -6.73 9.85
CA GLU A 94 11.60 -5.36 9.34
C GLU A 94 10.27 -4.73 9.78
N LEU A 95 9.12 -5.36 9.49
CA LEU A 95 7.82 -4.77 9.81
C LEU A 95 7.59 -4.61 11.31
N LYS A 96 8.18 -5.47 12.16
CA LYS A 96 8.06 -5.35 13.61
C LYS A 96 8.58 -4.02 14.15
N GLN A 97 9.58 -3.43 13.49
CA GLN A 97 10.14 -2.12 13.87
C GLN A 97 9.24 -0.95 13.50
N PHE A 98 8.40 -1.10 12.47
CA PHE A 98 7.54 -0.02 11.96
C PHE A 98 6.09 -0.11 12.42
N LEU A 99 5.62 -1.30 12.81
CA LEU A 99 4.22 -1.51 13.15
C LEU A 99 3.97 -1.45 14.66
N PRO A 100 2.79 -0.96 15.08
CA PRO A 100 2.35 -1.05 16.47
C PRO A 100 2.23 -2.50 16.95
N VAL A 101 2.42 -2.73 18.26
CA VAL A 101 2.47 -4.07 18.88
C VAL A 101 1.22 -4.91 18.60
N ASN A 102 0.04 -4.29 18.58
CA ASN A 102 -1.21 -4.98 18.29
C ASN A 102 -1.28 -5.57 16.86
N GLN A 103 -0.49 -5.05 15.91
CA GLN A 103 -0.41 -5.54 14.55
C GLN A 103 0.67 -6.62 14.37
N HIS A 104 1.50 -6.88 15.38
CA HIS A 104 2.58 -7.88 15.28
C HIS A 104 2.06 -9.32 15.14
N MET A 105 0.84 -9.61 15.59
CA MET A 105 0.22 -10.92 15.40
C MET A 105 0.07 -11.30 13.93
N LEU A 106 -0.24 -10.33 13.07
CA LEU A 106 -0.38 -10.52 11.63
C LEU A 106 0.95 -10.94 10.98
N LEU A 107 2.08 -10.53 11.54
CA LEU A 107 3.41 -10.77 10.96
C LEU A 107 3.82 -12.24 10.96
N LYS A 108 3.23 -13.09 11.81
CA LYS A 108 3.57 -14.52 11.88
C LYS A 108 3.30 -15.25 10.56
N ASN A 109 2.16 -14.95 9.94
CA ASN A 109 1.68 -15.60 8.72
C ASN A 109 1.48 -14.61 7.56
N PHE A 110 2.20 -13.49 7.59
CA PHE A 110 1.90 -12.35 6.71
C PHE A 110 1.94 -12.71 5.23
N LYS A 111 2.93 -13.50 4.78
CA LYS A 111 3.06 -13.91 3.38
C LYS A 111 1.83 -14.68 2.90
N SER A 112 1.36 -15.68 3.67
CA SER A 112 0.18 -16.46 3.29
C SER A 112 -1.10 -15.63 3.37
N THR A 113 -1.22 -14.73 4.36
CA THR A 113 -2.34 -13.79 4.44
C THR A 113 -2.40 -12.86 3.23
N LEU A 114 -1.26 -12.29 2.82
CA LEU A 114 -1.20 -11.40 1.66
C LEU A 114 -1.56 -12.13 0.36
N LEU A 115 -1.06 -13.36 0.16
CA LEU A 115 -1.43 -14.18 -0.99
C LEU A 115 -2.95 -14.44 -1.04
N ALA A 116 -3.55 -14.80 0.09
CA ALA A 116 -4.99 -15.01 0.17
C ALA A 116 -5.79 -13.74 -0.14
N GLU A 117 -5.35 -12.56 0.33
CA GLU A 117 -6.01 -11.29 0.02
C GLU A 117 -5.88 -10.92 -1.47
N ILE A 118 -4.75 -11.22 -2.11
CA ILE A 118 -4.59 -10.99 -3.56
C ILE A 118 -5.54 -11.89 -4.34
N GLU A 119 -5.62 -13.19 -4.00
CA GLU A 119 -6.54 -14.13 -4.64
C GLU A 119 -8.00 -13.71 -4.50
N ARG A 120 -8.37 -13.17 -3.33
CA ARG A 120 -9.74 -12.74 -3.03
C ARG A 120 -10.15 -11.45 -3.74
N ASN A 121 -9.21 -10.51 -3.90
CA ASN A 121 -9.53 -9.16 -4.38
C ASN A 121 -9.20 -8.93 -5.87
N LEU A 122 -8.33 -9.75 -6.47
CA LEU A 122 -7.98 -9.67 -7.89
C LEU A 122 -8.54 -10.87 -8.68
N PRO A 123 -9.15 -10.61 -9.85
CA PRO A 123 -9.69 -11.66 -10.73
C PRO A 123 -8.61 -12.50 -11.42
#